data_AF-A0A151NMX0-F1
#
_entry.id   AF-A0A151NMX0-F1
#
_cell.length_a   1.000
_cell.length_b   1.000
_cell.length_c   1.000
_cell.angle_alpha   90.00
_cell.angle_beta   90.00
_cell.angle_gamma   90.00
#
_symmetry.space_group_name_H-M   'P 1'
#
loop_
_entity.id
_entity.type
_entity.pdbx_description
1 polymer ?
#
loop_
_entity_poly.entity_id
_entity_poly.type
_entity_poly.pdbx_seq_one_letter_code
_entity_poly.pdbx_strand_id
1 'polypeptide(L)'
;MADEYDHLTVANLRELMKERGLPVRKEQKREDLIKILCDNDQAARSPLAVHTEPMGGTEGPPSEWEFQKFQLQLEAEERNHKLKHELELKRMELEAQHQCEHKAREVQHEHEKE
;
A
#
# COMPACT_ATOMS: atom_id res chain seq x y z
N MET A 1 -36.92 10.32 -4.37
CA MET A 1 -36.07 9.13 -4.63
C MET A 1 -34.75 9.22 -3.83
N ALA A 2 -34.81 9.60 -2.54
CA ALA A 2 -33.63 9.64 -1.66
C ALA A 2 -33.76 8.64 -0.47
N ASP A 3 -34.97 8.12 -0.23
CA ASP A 3 -35.28 7.22 0.90
C ASP A 3 -34.52 5.89 0.87
N GLU A 4 -34.06 5.44 -0.30
CA GLU A 4 -33.41 4.12 -0.46
C GLU A 4 -31.98 4.09 0.12
N TYR A 5 -31.33 5.23 0.31
CA TYR A 5 -30.00 5.32 0.90
C TYR A 5 -29.99 6.03 2.27
N ASP A 6 -31.09 6.70 2.63
CA ASP A 6 -31.23 7.46 3.88
C ASP A 6 -31.33 6.60 5.14
N HIS A 7 -31.47 5.28 5.02
CA HIS A 7 -31.39 4.35 6.15
C HIS A 7 -30.00 3.72 6.31
N LEU A 8 -29.11 3.91 5.32
CA LEU A 8 -27.78 3.31 5.32
C LEU A 8 -26.77 4.18 6.06
N THR A 9 -25.82 3.51 6.72
CA THR A 9 -24.71 4.16 7.41
C THR A 9 -23.66 4.65 6.41
N VAL A 10 -22.85 5.62 6.81
CA VAL A 10 -21.73 6.12 5.98
C VAL A 10 -20.78 4.98 5.57
N ALA A 11 -20.60 3.96 6.42
CA ALA A 11 -19.77 2.79 6.09
C ALA A 11 -20.38 1.99 4.93
N ASN A 12 -21.67 1.66 5.01
CA ASN A 12 -22.38 0.92 3.98
C ASN A 12 -22.43 1.70 2.66
N LEU A 13 -22.65 3.02 2.73
CA LEU A 13 -22.63 3.88 1.55
C LEU A 13 -21.25 3.89 0.87
N ARG A 14 -20.17 3.89 1.64
CA ARG A 14 -18.80 3.81 1.11
C ARG A 14 -18.50 2.44 0.52
N GLU A 15 -19.04 1.38 1.10
CA GLU A 15 -18.92 0.01 0.57
C GLU A 15 -19.63 -0.09 -0.79
N LEU A 16 -20.88 0.36 -0.87
CA LEU A 16 -21.64 0.44 -2.13
C LEU A 16 -20.93 1.26 -3.21
N MET A 17 -20.32 2.39 -2.82
CA MET A 17 -19.52 3.17 -3.75
C MET A 17 -18.31 2.39 -4.28
N LYS A 18 -17.61 1.61 -3.44
CA LYS A 18 -16.50 0.76 -3.89
C LYS A 18 -16.99 -0.35 -4.81
N GLU A 19 -18.10 -1.01 -4.48
CA GLU A 19 -18.70 -2.07 -5.30
C GLU A 19 -19.07 -1.56 -6.71
N ARG A 20 -19.51 -0.30 -6.80
CA ARG A 20 -19.85 0.37 -8.06
C ARG A 20 -18.67 1.06 -8.74
N GLY A 21 -17.45 0.92 -8.21
CA GLY A 21 -16.24 1.55 -8.76
C GLY A 21 -16.24 3.09 -8.66
N LEU A 22 -17.03 3.66 -7.75
CA LEU A 22 -17.16 5.10 -7.54
C LEU A 22 -16.08 5.62 -6.57
N PRO A 23 -15.56 6.85 -6.78
CA PRO A 23 -14.50 7.40 -5.94
C PRO A 23 -14.99 7.73 -4.53
N VAL A 24 -14.32 7.18 -3.50
CA VAL A 24 -14.61 7.45 -2.08
C VAL A 24 -13.51 8.31 -1.44
N ARG A 25 -13.87 9.49 -0.91
CA ARG A 25 -12.93 10.37 -0.19
C ARG A 25 -13.01 10.16 1.33
N LYS A 26 -11.89 10.40 2.04
CA LYS A 26 -11.79 10.20 3.49
C LYS A 26 -12.77 11.08 4.28
N GLU A 27 -12.99 12.32 3.86
CA GLU A 27 -13.84 13.32 4.52
C GLU A 27 -15.11 13.65 3.72
N GLN A 28 -15.71 12.64 3.10
CA GLN A 28 -16.93 12.82 2.31
C GLN A 28 -18.18 12.81 3.21
N LYS A 29 -19.05 13.81 3.02
CA LYS A 29 -20.33 13.90 3.74
C LYS A 29 -21.29 12.80 3.28
N ARG A 30 -22.16 12.37 4.19
CA ARG A 30 -23.17 11.34 3.91
C ARG A 30 -24.07 11.71 2.74
N GLU A 31 -24.54 12.96 2.72
CA GLU A 31 -25.40 13.51 1.67
C GLU A 31 -24.74 13.44 0.29
N ASP A 32 -23.42 13.72 0.22
CA ASP A 32 -22.66 13.63 -1.02
C ASP A 32 -22.56 12.18 -1.51
N LEU A 33 -22.36 11.21 -0.61
CA LEU A 33 -22.33 9.78 -0.95
C LEU A 33 -23.68 9.35 -1.54
N ILE A 34 -24.78 9.74 -0.89
CA ILE A 34 -26.15 9.42 -1.31
C ILE A 34 -26.43 10.04 -2.69
N LYS A 35 -26.07 11.31 -2.87
CA LYS A 35 -26.28 12.02 -4.14
C LYS A 35 -25.59 11.32 -5.30
N ILE A 36 -24.32 10.93 -5.14
CA ILE A 36 -23.55 10.25 -6.18
C ILE A 36 -24.16 8.88 -6.52
N LEU A 37 -24.62 8.13 -5.50
CA LEU A 37 -25.29 6.85 -5.71
C LEU A 37 -26.61 7.01 -6.48
N CYS A 38 -27.43 8.01 -6.12
CA CYS A 38 -28.66 8.32 -6.84
C CYS A 38 -28.42 8.78 -8.29
N ASP A 39 -27.42 9.63 -8.52
CA ASP A 39 -27.04 10.10 -9.85
C ASP A 39 -26.56 8.94 -10.73
N ASN A 40 -25.82 7.99 -10.15
CA ASN A 40 -25.37 6.77 -10.82
C ASN A 40 -26.53 5.83 -11.19
N ASP A 41 -27.51 5.63 -10.29
CA ASP A 41 -28.71 4.82 -10.59
C ASP A 41 -29.57 5.46 -11.69
N GLN A 42 -29.67 6.79 -11.69
CA GLN A 42 -30.38 7.52 -12.75
C GLN A 42 -29.66 7.40 -14.09
N ALA A 43 -28.33 7.49 -14.09
CA ALA A 43 -27.53 7.25 -15.29
C ALA A 43 -27.68 5.81 -15.80
N ALA A 44 -27.74 4.82 -14.91
CA ALA A 44 -27.93 3.41 -15.25
C ALA A 44 -29.36 3.09 -15.75
N ARG A 45 -30.36 3.87 -15.31
CA ARG A 45 -31.77 3.69 -15.72
C ARG A 45 -32.15 4.40 -17.02
N SER A 46 -31.25 5.19 -17.61
CA SER A 46 -31.54 5.94 -18.83
C SER A 46 -31.34 5.06 -20.08
N PRO A 47 -32.38 4.69 -20.83
CA PRO A 47 -32.24 3.88 -22.03
C PRO A 47 -31.95 4.81 -23.22
N LEU A 48 -30.72 5.31 -23.35
CA LEU A 48 -30.09 5.70 -24.62
C LEU A 48 -28.75 6.40 -24.33
N ALA A 49 -27.70 5.61 -24.14
CA ALA A 49 -26.41 5.95 -24.72
C ALA A 49 -25.75 4.63 -25.07
N VAL A 50 -25.74 4.34 -26.36
CA VAL A 50 -24.92 3.30 -26.97
C VAL A 50 -23.47 3.58 -26.58
N HIS A 51 -23.04 3.02 -25.47
CA HIS A 51 -21.65 2.66 -25.26
C HIS A 51 -21.68 1.19 -24.92
N THR A 52 -21.50 0.42 -25.99
CA THR A 52 -20.99 -0.94 -25.99
C THR A 52 -20.24 -1.25 -24.69
N GLU A 53 -20.76 -2.18 -23.91
CA GLU A 53 -19.91 -2.88 -22.95
C GLU A 53 -18.70 -3.45 -23.72
N PRO A 54 -17.57 -3.63 -23.04
CA PRO A 54 -16.98 -4.93 -23.08
C PRO A 54 -17.05 -5.51 -21.68
N MET A 55 -18.03 -6.37 -21.48
CA MET A 55 -17.87 -7.57 -20.70
C MET A 55 -16.53 -8.21 -21.08
N GLY A 56 -15.53 -7.97 -20.24
CA GLY A 56 -14.18 -8.44 -20.42
C GLY A 56 -13.43 -8.09 -19.17
N GLY A 57 -13.03 -9.11 -18.41
CA GLY A 57 -11.88 -8.99 -17.53
C GLY A 57 -10.73 -8.49 -18.39
N THR A 58 -10.56 -7.18 -18.43
CA THR A 58 -9.43 -6.55 -19.09
C THR A 58 -8.48 -6.29 -17.95
N GLU A 59 -7.64 -7.30 -17.70
CA GLU A 59 -6.21 -7.06 -17.48
C GLU A 59 -5.72 -6.21 -18.67
N GLY A 60 -6.13 -4.94 -18.71
CA GLY A 60 -5.52 -3.94 -19.56
C GLY A 60 -4.08 -3.80 -19.08
N PRO A 61 -3.11 -3.56 -19.98
CA PRO A 61 -1.73 -3.34 -19.56
C PRO A 61 -1.70 -2.27 -18.47
N PRO A 62 -0.87 -2.45 -17.41
CA PRO A 62 -0.78 -1.48 -16.33
C PRO A 62 -0.65 -0.07 -16.92
N SER A 63 -1.45 0.87 -16.42
CA SER A 63 -1.29 2.28 -16.78
C SER A 63 0.19 2.64 -16.66
N GLU A 64 0.72 3.42 -17.60
CA GLU A 64 2.13 3.84 -17.63
C GLU A 64 2.59 4.39 -16.26
N TRP A 65 1.68 5.07 -15.56
CA TRP A 65 1.88 5.54 -14.19
C TRP A 65 2.01 4.41 -13.15
N GLU A 66 1.14 3.41 -13.19
CA GLU A 66 1.22 2.25 -12.29
C GLU A 66 2.48 1.44 -12.59
N PHE A 67 2.86 1.28 -13.86
CA PHE A 67 4.09 0.60 -14.24
C PHE A 67 5.34 1.32 -13.70
N GLN A 68 5.38 2.65 -13.80
CA GLN A 68 6.48 3.45 -13.28
C GLN A 68 6.56 3.39 -11.75
N LYS A 69 5.41 3.37 -11.07
CA LYS A 69 5.33 3.16 -9.62
C LYS A 69 5.83 1.78 -9.20
N PHE A 70 5.47 0.73 -9.91
CA PHE A 70 5.99 -0.62 -9.66
C PHE A 70 7.50 -0.70 -9.85
N GLN A 71 8.05 -0.10 -10.91
CA GLN A 71 9.50 -0.03 -11.11
C GLN A 71 10.21 0.68 -9.97
N LEU A 72 9.69 1.85 -9.55
CA LEU A 72 10.27 2.62 -8.44
C LEU A 72 10.23 1.83 -7.12
N GLN A 73 9.14 1.11 -6.87
CA GLN A 73 9.01 0.25 -5.69
C GLN A 73 10.02 -0.89 -5.71
N LEU A 74 10.20 -1.54 -6.86
CA LEU A 74 11.15 -2.64 -7.03
C LEU A 74 12.60 -2.15 -6.82
N GLU A 75 12.95 -0.99 -7.37
CA GLU A 75 14.27 -0.37 -7.17
C GLU A 75 14.52 -0.01 -5.70
N ALA A 76 13.51 0.51 -5.01
CA ALA A 76 13.60 0.83 -3.59
C ALA A 76 13.78 -0.44 -2.73
N GLU A 77 13.08 -1.52 -3.07
CA GLU A 77 13.20 -2.81 -2.37
C GLU A 77 14.59 -3.42 -2.58
N GLU A 78 15.12 -3.40 -3.81
CA GLU A 78 16.48 -3.88 -4.10
C GLU A 78 17.54 -3.10 -3.29
N ARG A 79 17.43 -1.75 -3.28
CA ARG A 79 18.32 -0.90 -2.47
C ARG A 79 18.22 -1.22 -0.98
N ASN A 80 17.01 -1.46 -0.48
CA ASN A 80 16.80 -1.82 0.93
C ASN A 80 17.44 -3.15 1.27
N HIS A 81 17.25 -4.17 0.42
CA HIS A 81 17.86 -5.49 0.57
C HIS A 81 19.39 -5.40 0.60
N LYS A 82 19.97 -4.62 -0.33
CA LYS A 82 21.41 -4.39 -0.38
C LYS A 82 21.94 -3.73 0.90
N LEU A 83 21.28 -2.68 1.36
CA LEU A 83 21.66 -1.97 2.59
C LEU A 83 21.57 -2.87 3.81
N LYS A 84 20.50 -3.66 3.91
CA LYS A 84 20.29 -4.61 5.01
C LYS A 84 21.42 -5.63 5.08
N HIS A 85 21.82 -6.18 3.93
CA HIS A 85 22.93 -7.13 3.86
C HIS A 85 24.27 -6.49 4.28
N GLU A 86 24.55 -5.26 3.83
CA GLU A 86 25.77 -4.54 4.24
C GLU A 86 25.80 -4.26 5.74
N LEU A 87 24.66 -3.87 6.33
CA LEU A 87 24.55 -3.63 7.77
C LEU A 87 24.77 -4.92 8.57
N GLU A 88 24.25 -6.05 8.10
CA GLU A 88 24.46 -7.34 8.75
C GLU A 88 25.94 -7.76 8.71
N LEU A 89 26.62 -7.55 7.59
CA LEU A 89 28.07 -7.76 7.47
C LEU A 89 28.86 -6.91 8.48
N LYS A 90 28.58 -5.60 8.54
CA LYS A 90 29.24 -4.68 9.49
C LYS A 90 28.98 -5.08 10.94
N ARG A 91 27.78 -5.56 11.25
CA ARG A 91 27.46 -6.05 12.60
C ARG A 91 28.31 -7.26 12.98
N MET A 92 28.48 -8.23 12.08
CA MET A 92 29.33 -9.40 12.34
C MET A 92 30.81 -9.02 12.49
N GLU A 93 31.31 -8.11 11.66
CA GLU A 93 32.69 -7.62 11.76
C GLU A 93 32.95 -6.94 13.11
N LEU A 94 32.03 -6.07 13.54
CA LEU A 94 32.15 -5.39 14.83
C LEU A 94 32.07 -6.37 16.00
N GLU A 95 31.18 -7.37 15.93
CA GLU A 95 31.07 -8.42 16.95
C GLU A 95 32.37 -9.24 17.06
N ALA A 96 32.97 -9.60 15.92
CA ALA A 96 34.26 -10.28 15.90
C ALA A 96 35.38 -9.41 16.49
N GLN A 97 35.40 -8.11 16.18
CA GLN A 97 36.37 -7.18 16.73
C GLN A 97 36.25 -7.09 18.27
N HIS A 98 35.03 -6.96 18.79
CA HIS A 98 34.77 -6.92 20.23
C HIS A 98 35.23 -8.21 20.92
N GLN A 99 35.01 -9.38 20.31
CA GLN A 99 35.48 -10.65 20.88
C GLN A 99 37.01 -10.73 20.92
N CYS A 100 37.70 -10.29 19.87
CA CYS A 100 39.16 -10.24 19.85
C CYS A 100 39.71 -9.27 20.90
N GLU A 101 39.11 -8.09 21.03
CA GLU A 101 39.52 -7.10 22.04
C GLU A 101 39.31 -7.61 23.47
N HIS A 102 38.16 -8.24 23.74
CA HIS A 102 37.88 -8.83 25.05
C HIS A 102 38.93 -9.89 25.42
N LYS A 103 39.22 -10.82 24.51
CA LYS A 103 40.24 -11.86 24.72
C LYS A 103 41.63 -11.26 24.91
N ALA A 104 41.99 -10.22 24.14
CA ALA A 104 43.28 -9.55 24.29
C ALA A 104 43.43 -8.91 25.68
N ARG A 105 42.36 -8.28 26.19
CA ARG A 105 42.33 -7.72 27.54
C ARG A 105 42.42 -8.80 28.61
N GLU A 106 41.72 -9.92 28.46
CA GLU A 106 41.80 -11.05 29.40
C GLU A 106 43.22 -11.60 29.51
N VAL A 107 43.89 -11.85 28.38
CA VAL A 107 45.27 -12.37 28.35
C VAL A 107 46.27 -11.39 28.99
N GLN A 108 46.12 -10.08 28.75
CA GLN A 108 46.94 -9.06 29.43
C GLN A 108 46.73 -9.08 30.94
N HIS A 109 45.48 -9.22 31.37
CA HIS A 109 45.13 -9.23 32.79
C HIS A 109 45.61 -10.49 33.53
N GLU A 110 45.78 -11.61 32.82
CA GLU A 110 46.44 -12.82 33.34
C GLU A 110 47.95 -12.64 33.44
N HIS A 111 48.61 -12.04 32.44
CA HIS A 111 50.05 -11.75 32.47
C HIS A 111 50.47 -10.73 33.55
N GLU A 112 49.59 -9.79 33.92
CA GLU A 112 49.86 -8.83 35.01
C GLU A 112 49.69 -9.42 36.43
N LYS A 113 49.11 -10.62 36.55
CA LYS A 113 48.85 -11.27 37.84
C LYS A 113 49.84 -12.39 38.19
N GLU A 114 50.76 -12.71 37.30
CA GLU A 114 51.88 -13.65 37.51
C GLU A 114 53.17 -12.91 37.88
#